data_AF-A0A7C0WTU0-F1
#
_entry.id   AF-A0A7C0WTU0-F1
#
_cell.length_a   1.000
_cell.length_b   1.000
_cell.length_c   1.000
_cell.angle_alpha   90.00
_cell.angle_beta   90.00
_cell.angle_gamma   90.00
#
_symmetry.space_group_name_H-M   'P 1'
#
loop_
_entity.id
_entity.type
_entity.pdbx_description
1 polymer ?
#
loop_
_entity_poly.entity_id
_entity_poly.type
_entity_poly.pdbx_seq_one_letter_code
_entity_poly.pdbx_strand_id
1 'polypeptide(L)'
;MDSDKQIIYIGEISSAHKKQWYLHARATLFPIQWGEPFGLVLIESMACGTPAIAFGKGSVPEIIVNGKTGFVVDSPSAMIEAVKCIDSIDPDECRRHVRNHFSITSMAYKYSQLYQHIAIDHEISSSYRRPPTDYLQKPLPHGIPAI
;
A
#
# COMPACT_ATOMS: atom_id res chain seq x y z
N MET A 1 6.86 -1.57 -28.73
CA MET A 1 5.72 -0.62 -28.71
C MET A 1 6.01 0.43 -29.76
N ASP A 2 5.24 0.48 -30.84
CA ASP A 2 5.17 1.70 -31.67
C ASP A 2 4.75 2.84 -30.74
N SER A 3 5.53 3.92 -30.60
CA SER A 3 5.18 4.90 -29.57
C SER A 3 5.58 6.33 -29.88
N ASP A 4 4.98 6.91 -30.93
CA ASP A 4 4.73 8.36 -30.98
C ASP A 4 3.58 8.78 -30.03
N LYS A 5 2.95 7.84 -29.31
CA LYS A 5 1.85 8.12 -28.38
C LYS A 5 2.38 8.36 -26.96
N GLN A 6 2.03 9.51 -26.39
CA GLN A 6 2.40 9.90 -25.03
C GLN A 6 1.46 9.37 -23.94
N ILE A 7 0.26 8.88 -24.32
CA ILE A 7 -0.76 8.36 -23.39
C ILE A 7 -1.29 7.05 -23.93
N ILE A 8 -1.28 6.00 -23.09
CA ILE A 8 -1.74 4.65 -23.43
C ILE A 8 -2.71 4.19 -22.34
N TYR A 9 -3.96 3.94 -22.72
CA TYR A 9 -4.94 3.29 -21.85
C TYR A 9 -4.86 1.77 -22.03
N ILE A 10 -4.68 1.05 -20.93
CA ILE A 10 -4.41 -0.39 -20.92
C ILE A 10 -5.58 -1.25 -20.43
N GLY A 11 -6.67 -0.62 -19.97
CA GLY A 11 -7.82 -1.33 -19.41
C GLY A 11 -7.55 -1.99 -18.05
N GLU A 12 -8.42 -2.94 -17.70
CA GLU A 12 -8.24 -3.78 -16.52
C GLU A 12 -7.11 -4.79 -16.76
N ILE A 13 -6.25 -4.95 -15.76
CA ILE A 13 -5.09 -5.84 -15.84
C ILE A 13 -5.01 -6.71 -14.58
N SER A 14 -4.45 -7.91 -14.74
CA SER A 14 -4.20 -8.80 -13.61
C SER A 14 -3.19 -8.20 -12.63
N SER A 15 -3.21 -8.65 -11.38
CA SER A 15 -2.22 -8.24 -10.37
C SER A 15 -0.77 -8.51 -10.81
N ALA A 16 -0.54 -9.61 -11.55
CA ALA A 16 0.77 -9.94 -12.09
C ALA A 16 1.24 -8.92 -13.13
N HIS A 17 0.36 -8.50 -14.04
CA HIS A 17 0.69 -7.45 -15.01
C HIS A 17 0.83 -6.08 -14.35
N LYS A 18 -0.02 -5.74 -13.39
CA LYS A 18 0.06 -4.49 -12.62
C LYS A 18 1.43 -4.33 -11.95
N LYS A 19 1.95 -5.42 -11.37
CA LYS A 19 3.31 -5.45 -10.80
C LYS A 19 4.38 -5.09 -11.83
N GLN A 20 4.29 -5.61 -13.06
CA GLN A 20 5.25 -5.26 -14.12
C GLN A 20 5.16 -3.78 -14.49
N TRP A 21 3.96 -3.22 -14.56
CA TRP A 21 3.77 -1.79 -14.80
C TRP A 21 4.42 -0.93 -13.71
N TYR A 22 4.25 -1.28 -12.43
CA TYR A 22 4.95 -0.56 -11.38
C TYR A 22 6.47 -0.69 -11.53
N LEU A 23 7.00 -1.92 -11.64
CA LEU A 23 8.44 -2.17 -11.73
C LEU A 23 9.14 -1.37 -12.83
N HIS A 24 8.46 -1.10 -13.95
CA HIS A 24 9.01 -0.36 -15.08
C HIS A 24 8.57 1.12 -15.12
N ALA A 25 7.66 1.54 -14.25
CA ALA A 25 7.27 2.93 -14.14
C ALA A 25 8.33 3.73 -13.36
N ARG A 26 8.61 4.95 -13.84
CA ARG A 26 9.47 5.91 -13.14
C ARG A 26 8.80 6.48 -11.89
N ALA A 27 7.47 6.63 -11.92
CA ALA A 27 6.68 7.18 -10.84
C ALA A 27 5.21 6.73 -10.96
N THR A 28 4.50 6.68 -9.84
CA THR A 28 3.03 6.59 -9.82
C THR A 28 2.45 7.96 -9.47
N LEU A 29 1.61 8.51 -10.35
CA LEU A 29 0.84 9.71 -10.05
C LEU A 29 -0.50 9.33 -9.41
N PHE A 30 -0.83 9.95 -8.28
CA PHE A 30 -2.06 9.73 -7.53
C PHE A 30 -2.79 11.07 -7.26
N PRO A 31 -3.36 11.70 -8.31
CA PRO A 31 -3.98 13.03 -8.22
C PRO A 31 -5.42 12.98 -7.67
N ILE A 32 -5.70 12.11 -6.70
CA ILE A 32 -7.03 11.95 -6.12
C ILE A 32 -7.37 13.16 -5.26
N GLN A 33 -8.52 13.80 -5.52
CA GLN A 33 -8.91 15.07 -4.90
C GLN A 33 -9.76 14.92 -3.63
N TRP A 34 -10.25 13.71 -3.35
CA TRP A 34 -11.01 13.40 -2.14
C TRP A 34 -10.13 12.73 -1.09
N GLY A 35 -10.62 12.64 0.15
CA GLY A 35 -9.89 12.05 1.27
C GLY A 35 -9.82 10.52 1.19
N GLU A 36 -8.94 10.00 0.34
CA GLU A 36 -8.69 8.57 0.17
C GLU A 36 -8.31 7.90 1.52
N PRO A 37 -9.02 6.86 1.97
CA PRO A 37 -8.89 6.32 3.32
C PRO A 37 -7.60 5.53 3.56
N PHE A 38 -7.01 4.88 2.53
CA PHE A 38 -5.74 4.17 2.70
C PHE A 38 -4.85 4.09 1.45
N GLY A 39 -5.36 4.26 0.23
CA GLY A 39 -4.48 4.37 -0.94
C GLY A 39 -3.60 3.14 -1.20
N LEU A 40 -4.20 1.95 -1.32
CA LEU A 40 -3.49 0.69 -1.61
C LEU A 40 -2.56 0.80 -2.84
N VAL A 41 -2.97 1.56 -3.84
CA VAL A 41 -2.18 1.87 -5.05
C VAL A 41 -0.80 2.45 -4.70
N LEU A 42 -0.71 3.29 -3.67
CA LEU A 42 0.53 3.92 -3.23
C LEU A 42 1.49 2.89 -2.63
N ILE A 43 1.00 2.05 -1.71
CA ILE A 43 1.84 1.04 -1.08
C ILE A 43 2.22 -0.08 -2.05
N GLU A 44 1.37 -0.45 -3.00
CA GLU A 44 1.68 -1.43 -4.04
C GLU A 44 2.78 -0.91 -4.98
N SER A 45 2.67 0.36 -5.40
CA SER A 45 3.69 1.05 -6.19
C SER A 45 5.03 1.08 -5.46
N MET A 46 5.04 1.59 -4.22
CA MET A 46 6.26 1.72 -3.42
C MET A 46 6.86 0.37 -3.02
N ALA A 47 6.04 -0.67 -2.85
CA ALA A 47 6.50 -2.05 -2.63
C ALA A 47 7.29 -2.59 -3.84
N CYS A 48 6.99 -2.13 -5.05
CA CYS A 48 7.75 -2.44 -6.25
C CYS A 48 9.01 -1.57 -6.39
N GLY A 49 9.20 -0.58 -5.50
CA GLY A 49 10.27 0.42 -5.57
C GLY A 49 9.91 1.67 -6.38
N THR A 50 8.67 1.79 -6.82
CA THR A 50 8.23 2.90 -7.66
C THR A 50 7.73 4.03 -6.76
N PRO A 51 8.42 5.19 -6.74
CA PRO A 51 8.02 6.31 -5.90
C PRO A 51 6.67 6.88 -6.35
N ALA A 52 5.93 7.46 -5.40
CA ALA A 52 4.60 8.00 -5.65
C ALA A 52 4.57 9.53 -5.53
N ILE A 53 3.79 10.20 -6.38
CA ILE A 53 3.50 11.64 -6.27
C ILE A 53 2.00 11.78 -6.14
N ALA A 54 1.54 12.36 -5.02
CA ALA A 54 0.12 12.34 -4.68
C ALA A 54 -0.34 13.66 -4.07
N PHE A 55 -1.63 13.96 -4.21
CA PHE A 55 -2.22 15.07 -3.45
C PHE A 55 -2.34 14.71 -1.97
N GLY A 56 -1.96 15.62 -1.09
CA GLY A 56 -1.99 15.44 0.38
C GLY A 56 -3.40 15.41 0.98
N LYS A 57 -4.25 14.49 0.53
CA LYS A 57 -5.63 14.29 1.00
C LYS A 57 -5.75 12.93 1.69
N GLY A 58 -6.61 12.85 2.71
CA GLY A 58 -6.86 11.60 3.44
C GLY A 58 -5.57 11.02 4.02
N SER A 59 -5.37 9.72 3.80
CA SER A 59 -4.22 8.94 4.30
C SER A 59 -2.88 9.22 3.60
N VAL A 60 -2.87 9.97 2.48
CA VAL A 60 -1.66 10.18 1.67
C VAL A 60 -0.45 10.67 2.48
N PRO A 61 -0.57 11.69 3.36
CA PRO A 61 0.57 12.18 4.13
C PRO A 61 1.09 11.18 5.17
N GLU A 62 0.30 10.18 5.54
CA GLU A 62 0.72 9.10 6.45
C GLU A 62 1.49 8.00 5.70
N ILE A 63 1.25 7.86 4.40
CA ILE A 63 1.81 6.80 3.56
C ILE A 63 3.10 7.24 2.89
N ILE A 64 3.12 8.45 2.31
CA ILE A 64 4.28 8.96 1.57
C ILE A 64 5.14 9.80 2.50
N VAL A 65 6.41 9.43 2.63
CA VAL A 65 7.41 10.26 3.29
C VAL A 65 7.99 11.22 2.25
N ASN A 66 7.55 12.48 2.30
CA ASN A 66 7.91 13.50 1.32
C ASN A 66 9.44 13.63 1.16
N GLY A 67 9.91 13.56 -0.08
CA GLY A 67 11.34 13.61 -0.44
C GLY A 67 12.11 12.32 -0.14
N LYS A 68 11.48 11.25 0.36
CA LYS A 68 12.13 9.96 0.65
C LYS A 68 11.51 8.78 -0.07
N THR A 69 10.18 8.71 -0.15
CA THR A 69 9.46 7.62 -0.85
C THR A 69 8.60 8.14 -1.99
N GLY A 70 8.66 9.46 -2.24
CA GLY A 70 7.75 10.17 -3.13
C GLY A 70 7.58 11.62 -2.72
N PHE A 71 6.57 12.28 -3.30
CA PHE A 71 6.24 13.67 -3.00
C PHE A 71 4.75 13.84 -2.70
N VAL A 72 4.46 14.57 -1.63
CA VAL A 72 3.11 15.00 -1.27
C VAL A 72 2.96 16.44 -1.74
N VAL A 73 2.02 16.67 -2.64
CA VAL A 73 1.81 17.98 -3.30
C VAL A 73 0.36 18.44 -3.14
N ASP A 74 0.07 19.68 -3.51
CA ASP A 74 -1.25 20.31 -3.34
C ASP A 74 -1.88 20.79 -4.66
N SER A 75 -1.13 20.75 -5.75
CA SER A 75 -1.53 21.33 -7.04
C SER A 75 -0.93 20.58 -8.23
N PRO A 76 -1.56 20.63 -9.42
CA PRO A 76 -0.98 20.07 -10.63
C PRO A 76 0.40 20.66 -10.96
N SER A 77 0.61 21.95 -10.74
CA SER A 77 1.90 22.62 -10.95
C SER A 77 2.98 22.03 -10.05
N ALA A 78 2.69 21.84 -8.76
CA ALA A 78 3.64 21.20 -7.84
C ALA A 78 3.90 19.74 -8.21
N MET A 79 2.90 19.01 -8.72
CA MET A 79 3.08 17.64 -9.23
C MET A 79 4.04 17.60 -10.42
N ILE A 80 3.94 18.56 -11.35
CA ILE A 80 4.86 18.69 -12.49
C ILE A 80 6.30 18.91 -12.00
N GLU A 81 6.52 19.80 -11.02
CA GLU A 81 7.85 20.01 -10.45
C GLU A 81 8.37 18.75 -9.73
N ALA A 82 7.52 18.05 -8.98
CA ALA A 82 7.89 16.80 -8.32
C ALA A 82 8.31 15.70 -9.31
N VAL A 83 7.67 15.60 -10.48
CA VAL A 83 8.07 14.66 -11.54
C VAL A 83 9.50 14.92 -12.03
N LYS A 84 9.94 16.18 -12.08
CA LYS A 84 11.32 16.52 -12.47
C LYS A 84 12.34 16.06 -11.44
N CYS A 85 11.95 16.03 -10.16
CA CYS A 85 12.81 15.66 -9.04
C CYS A 85 12.76 14.16 -8.70
N ILE A 86 11.95 13.36 -9.40
CA ILE A 86 11.64 11.98 -8.97
C ILE A 86 12.86 11.05 -8.94
N ASP A 87 13.87 11.30 -9.76
CA ASP A 87 15.10 10.49 -9.80
C ASP A 87 15.98 10.68 -8.55
N SER A 88 15.67 11.65 -7.69
CA SER A 88 16.32 11.80 -6.39
C SER A 88 15.83 10.80 -5.34
N ILE A 89 14.74 10.09 -5.60
CA ILE A 89 14.16 9.13 -4.68
C ILE A 89 14.81 7.76 -4.87
N ASP A 90 15.30 7.18 -3.79
CA ASP A 90 15.86 5.83 -3.78
C ASP A 90 14.74 4.76 -3.80
N PRO A 91 14.67 3.91 -4.85
CA PRO A 91 13.71 2.80 -4.90
C PRO A 91 13.81 1.83 -3.72
N ASP A 92 14.98 1.66 -3.10
CA ASP A 92 15.14 0.81 -1.91
C ASP A 92 14.54 1.42 -0.65
N GLU A 93 14.55 2.75 -0.52
CA GLU A 93 13.85 3.46 0.56
C GLU A 93 12.34 3.22 0.45
N CYS A 94 11.75 3.31 -0.76
CA CYS A 94 10.35 2.98 -1.00
C CYS A 94 9.99 1.57 -0.52
N ARG A 95 10.78 0.56 -0.92
CA ARG A 95 10.56 -0.84 -0.54
C ARG A 95 10.69 -1.05 0.97
N ARG A 96 11.73 -0.46 1.57
CA ARG A 96 12.00 -0.60 3.01
C ARG A 96 10.91 0.07 3.84
N HIS A 97 10.46 1.25 3.45
CA HIS A 97 9.35 1.95 4.10
C HIS A 97 8.08 1.09 4.10
N VAL A 98 7.68 0.58 2.94
CA VAL A 98 6.48 -0.28 2.86
C VAL A 98 6.61 -1.54 3.70
N ARG A 99 7.76 -2.22 3.62
CA ARG A 99 8.02 -3.44 4.42
C ARG A 99 7.90 -3.18 5.93
N ASN A 100 8.44 -2.05 6.40
CA ASN A 100 8.52 -1.75 7.83
C ASN A 100 7.17 -1.25 8.39
N HIS A 101 6.38 -0.54 7.59
CA HIS A 101 5.20 0.18 8.09
C HIS A 101 3.87 -0.42 7.65
N PHE A 102 3.81 -1.09 6.49
CA PHE A 102 2.57 -1.56 5.88
C PHE A 102 2.56 -3.07 5.59
N SER A 103 3.35 -3.85 6.34
CA SER A 103 3.33 -5.31 6.26
C SER A 103 2.03 -5.89 6.82
N ILE A 104 1.43 -6.83 6.06
CA ILE A 104 0.24 -7.57 6.48
C ILE A 104 0.47 -8.34 7.78
N THR A 105 1.68 -8.85 8.01
CA THR A 105 2.04 -9.58 9.24
C THR A 105 2.00 -8.65 10.45
N SER A 106 2.56 -7.45 10.32
CA SER A 106 2.54 -6.44 11.39
C SER A 106 1.10 -5.99 11.70
N MET A 107 0.30 -5.78 10.65
CA MET A 107 -1.13 -5.47 10.81
C MET A 107 -1.85 -6.60 11.55
N ALA A 108 -1.78 -7.84 11.06
CA ALA A 108 -2.48 -8.98 11.65
C ALA A 108 -2.10 -9.19 13.12
N TYR A 109 -0.81 -9.06 13.46
CA TYR A 109 -0.31 -9.19 14.82
C TYR A 109 -0.84 -8.09 15.76
N LYS A 110 -0.89 -6.83 15.30
CA LYS A 110 -1.43 -5.71 16.09
C LYS A 110 -2.94 -5.85 16.32
N TYR A 111 -3.70 -6.25 15.29
CA TYR A 111 -5.13 -6.52 15.43
C TYR A 111 -5.39 -7.68 16.38
N SER A 112 -4.62 -8.77 16.27
CA SER A 112 -4.75 -9.94 17.15
C SER A 112 -4.50 -9.58 18.62
N GLN A 113 -3.46 -8.81 18.91
CA GLN A 113 -3.19 -8.33 20.27
C GLN A 113 -4.31 -7.44 20.81
N LEU A 114 -4.83 -6.53 19.99
CA LEU A 114 -5.94 -5.67 20.38
C LEU A 114 -7.19 -6.51 20.72
N TYR A 115 -7.51 -7.52 19.90
CA TYR A 115 -8.62 -8.42 20.18
C TYR A 115 -8.40 -9.26 21.43
N GLN A 116 -7.19 -9.74 21.68
CA GLN A 116 -6.86 -10.47 22.91
C GLN A 116 -7.02 -9.57 24.14
N HIS A 117 -6.54 -8.33 24.07
CA HIS A 117 -6.68 -7.36 25.15
C HIS A 117 -8.16 -7.07 25.46
N ILE A 118 -8.97 -6.78 24.44
CA ILE A 118 -10.42 -6.56 24.63
C ILE A 118 -11.10 -7.80 25.22
N ALA A 119 -10.73 -9.00 24.79
CA ALA A 119 -11.30 -10.26 25.28
C ALA A 119 -10.87 -10.64 26.70
N ILE A 120 -9.74 -10.12 27.18
CA ILE A 120 -9.24 -10.32 28.56
C ILE A 120 -9.82 -9.24 29.49
N ASP A 121 -9.80 -7.98 29.06
CA ASP A 121 -10.21 -6.82 29.86
C ASP A 121 -11.72 -6.77 30.09
N HIS A 122 -12.49 -7.24 29.11
CA HIS A 122 -13.88 -7.57 29.30
C HIS A 122 -13.94 -9.08 29.48
N GLU A 123 -14.20 -9.58 30.69
CA GLU A 123 -14.63 -10.96 30.88
C GLU A 123 -15.85 -11.18 29.98
N ILE A 124 -15.62 -11.64 28.75
CA ILE A 124 -16.69 -12.02 27.86
C ILE A 124 -17.37 -13.17 28.61
N SER A 125 -18.53 -12.86 29.17
CA SER A 125 -19.38 -13.68 30.04
C SER A 125 -19.12 -15.18 29.85
N SER A 126 -19.05 -15.95 30.96
CA SER A 126 -18.90 -17.42 30.95
C SER A 126 -19.89 -18.19 30.04
N SER A 127 -20.91 -17.52 29.51
CA SER A 127 -21.83 -18.00 28.47
C SER A 127 -21.27 -17.97 27.02
N TYR A 128 -20.14 -17.31 26.75
CA TYR A 128 -19.53 -17.26 25.43
C TYR A 128 -18.76 -18.55 25.15
N ARG A 129 -19.36 -19.43 24.35
CA ARG A 129 -18.66 -20.61 23.83
C ARG A 129 -17.56 -20.15 22.90
N ARG A 130 -16.32 -20.58 23.17
CA ARG A 130 -15.23 -20.46 22.21
C ARG A 130 -15.70 -21.03 20.86
N PRO A 131 -15.61 -20.28 19.75
CA PRO A 131 -15.89 -20.84 18.44
C PRO A 131 -14.93 -22.01 18.18
N PRO A 132 -15.36 -23.04 17.43
CA PRO A 132 -14.49 -24.14 17.03
C PRO A 132 -13.19 -23.63 16.40
N THR A 133 -12.04 -24.20 16.81
CA THR A 133 -10.71 -23.86 16.28
C THR A 133 -10.34 -24.66 15.03
N ASP A 134 -11.31 -25.33 14.41
CA ASP A 134 -11.14 -26.11 13.18
C ASP A 134 -10.67 -25.25 12.00
N TYR A 135 -10.92 -23.93 12.02
CA TYR A 135 -10.37 -22.98 11.04
C TYR A 135 -8.84 -22.87 11.04
N LEU A 136 -8.15 -23.17 12.16
CA LEU A 136 -6.67 -23.16 12.21
C LEU A 136 -6.04 -24.37 11.49
N GLN A 137 -6.82 -25.43 11.30
CA GLN A 137 -6.39 -26.64 10.59
C GLN A 137 -6.79 -26.61 9.11
N LYS A 138 -7.61 -25.63 8.71
CA LYS A 138 -8.05 -25.49 7.33
C LYS A 138 -6.95 -24.75 6.55
N PRO A 139 -6.43 -25.33 5.45
CA PRO A 139 -5.47 -24.62 4.61
C PRO A 139 -6.11 -23.32 4.12
N LEU A 140 -5.35 -22.22 4.19
CA LEU A 140 -5.79 -20.91 3.70
C LEU A 140 -6.33 -21.07 2.26
N PRO A 141 -7.52 -20.55 1.95
CA PRO A 141 -7.98 -20.54 0.58
C PRO A 141 -7.04 -19.62 -0.18
N HIS A 142 -6.33 -20.22 -1.14
CA HIS A 142 -5.26 -19.65 -1.98
C HIS A 142 -3.87 -19.77 -1.34
N GLY A 143 -3.05 -20.62 -1.96
CA GLY A 143 -1.71 -21.03 -1.54
C GLY A 143 -0.70 -19.90 -1.47
N ILE A 144 -0.81 -19.08 -0.43
CA ILE A 144 0.28 -18.27 0.07
C ILE A 144 1.16 -19.22 0.89
N PRO A 145 2.40 -19.52 0.47
CA PRO A 145 3.30 -20.33 1.29
C PRO A 145 3.57 -19.60 2.59
N ALA A 146 3.58 -20.35 3.69
CA ALA A 146 3.90 -19.83 5.01
C ALA A 146 5.31 -19.22 5.02
N ILE A 147 5.38 -17.90 5.25
CA ILE A 147 6.52 -17.18 5.85
C ILE A 147 5.99 -15.96 6.59
#